data_AF-A0A3C0YNB5-F1
#
_entry.id   AF-A0A3C0YNB5-F1
#
_cell.length_a   1.000
_cell.length_b   1.000
_cell.length_c   1.000
_cell.angle_alpha   90.00
_cell.angle_beta   90.00
_cell.angle_gamma   90.00
#
_symmetry.space_group_name_H-M   'P 1'
#
loop_
_entity.id
_entity.type
_entity.pdbx_description
1 polymer ?
#
loop_
_entity_poly.entity_id
_entity_poly.type
_entity_poly.pdbx_seq_one_letter_code
_entity_poly.pdbx_strand_id
1 'polypeptide(L)' 'VERTFQTYSPLIASIELKRRGDVRRAKLYYLRERSGKSARIREKLDAREKEIIQDIPQAETPKAVAPEAAPDKAAE' A
#
# COMPACT_ATOMS: atom_id res chain seq x y z
N VAL A 1 -12.22 -4.00 19.46
CA VAL A 1 -12.15 -5.48 19.36
C VAL A 1 -10.72 -5.86 19.11
N GLU A 2 -10.15 -6.70 19.97
CA GLU A 2 -8.78 -7.22 19.81
C GLU A 2 -8.82 -8.60 19.15
N ARG A 3 -7.82 -8.90 18.31
CA ARG A 3 -7.66 -10.20 17.66
C ARG A 3 -6.18 -10.58 17.64
N THR A 4 -5.88 -11.85 17.84
CA THR A 4 -4.54 -12.42 17.76
C THR A 4 -4.47 -13.39 16.58
N PHE A 5 -3.43 -13.26 15.77
CA PHE A 5 -3.22 -14.08 14.58
C PHE A 5 -1.87 -14.78 14.66
N GLN A 6 -1.81 -16.01 14.17
CA GLN A 6 -0.57 -16.76 14.03
C GLN A 6 0.06 -16.46 12.66
N THR A 7 1.35 -16.11 12.63
CA THR A 7 2.03 -15.63 11.42
C THR A 7 2.01 -16.62 10.25
N TYR A 8 2.07 -17.92 10.54
CA TYR A 8 2.14 -18.99 9.52
C TYR A 8 0.86 -19.81 9.43
N SER A 9 -0.28 -19.27 9.87
CA SER A 9 -1.55 -19.99 9.77
C SER A 9 -2.06 -20.03 8.33
N PRO A 10 -2.50 -21.20 7.83
CA PRO A 10 -3.09 -21.31 6.49
C PRO A 10 -4.46 -20.62 6.38
N LEU A 11 -5.06 -20.20 7.50
CA LEU A 11 -6.33 -19.47 7.52
C LEU A 11 -6.20 -18.00 7.09
N ILE A 12 -4.98 -17.49 6.92
CA ILE A 12 -4.71 -16.09 6.58
C ILE A 12 -4.26 -16.02 5.12
N ALA A 13 -4.96 -15.26 4.28
CA ALA A 13 -4.64 -15.11 2.87
C ALA A 13 -3.43 -14.19 2.63
N SER A 14 -3.45 -12.96 3.16
CA SER A 14 -2.37 -11.99 3.00
C SER A 14 -2.33 -10.99 4.16
N ILE A 15 -1.16 -10.38 4.36
CA ILE A 15 -0.95 -9.29 5.33
C ILE A 15 -0.39 -8.09 4.57
N GLU A 16 -1.20 -7.03 4.46
CA GLU A 16 -0.82 -5.79 3.79
C GLU A 16 -0.68 -4.65 4.80
N LEU A 17 0.40 -3.86 4.67
CA LEU A 17 0.59 -2.68 5.51
C LEU A 17 -0.24 -1.52 4.95
N LYS A 18 -1.31 -1.15 5.66
CA LYS A 18 -2.12 0.01 5.26
C LYS A 18 -1.41 1.33 5.52
N ARG A 19 -0.87 1.51 6.73
CA ARG A 19 -0.20 2.74 7.19
C ARG A 19 0.86 2.42 8.23
N ARG A 20 1.95 3.18 8.23
CA ARG A 20 3.01 3.08 9.26
C ARG A 20 2.72 4.08 10.38
N GLY A 21 2.64 3.61 11.62
CA GLY A 21 2.45 4.45 12.80
C GLY A 21 3.78 4.83 13.46
N ASP A 22 3.86 6.03 14.02
CA ASP A 22 4.98 6.47 14.85
C ASP A 22 4.74 6.09 16.32
N VAL A 23 5.51 5.12 16.81
CA VAL A 23 5.41 4.60 18.18
C VAL A 23 6.80 4.35 18.77
N ARG A 24 6.93 4.61 20.07
CA ARG A 24 8.19 4.42 20.81
C ARG A 24 8.31 3.06 21.50
N ARG A 25 7.19 2.37 21.72
CA ARG A 25 7.13 1.09 22.45
C ARG A 25 6.78 -0.04 21.49
N ALA A 26 7.43 -1.20 21.63
CA ALA A 26 7.13 -2.37 20.82
C ALA A 26 5.76 -3.00 21.16
N LYS A 27 5.37 -2.96 22.44
CA LYS A 27 4.07 -3.46 22.91
C LYS A 27 3.15 -2.28 23.23
N LEU A 28 2.01 -2.21 22.54
CA LEU A 28 1.07 -1.07 22.61
C LEU A 28 -0.10 -1.31 23.59
N TYR A 29 0.14 -1.98 24.71
CA TYR A 29 -0.92 -2.30 25.68
C TYR A 29 -1.59 -1.07 26.29
N TYR A 30 -0.92 0.08 26.32
CA TYR A 30 -1.50 1.34 26.79
C TYR A 30 -2.69 1.82 25.95
N LEU A 31 -2.87 1.28 24.73
CA LEU A 31 -4.04 1.58 23.91
C LEU A 31 -5.32 0.88 24.40
N ARG A 32 -5.20 -0.15 25.25
CA ARG A 32 -6.36 -0.86 25.82
C ARG A 32 -7.18 0.01 26.75
N GLU A 33 -6.51 0.88 27.50
CA GLU A 33 -7.11 1.78 28.49
C GLU A 33 -7.55 3.11 27.88
N ARG A 34 -7.12 3.42 26.64
CA ARG A 34 -7.39 4.69 25.97
C ARG A 34 -8.53 4.53 24.97
N SER A 35 -9.41 5.53 24.91
CA SER A 35 -10.51 5.55 23.95
C SER A 35 -10.59 6.88 23.19
N GLY A 36 -11.29 6.86 22.05
CA GLY A 36 -11.54 8.04 21.21
C GLY A 36 -10.28 8.59 20.53
N LYS A 37 -10.14 9.92 20.53
CA LYS A 37 -9.03 10.64 19.87
C LYS A 37 -7.67 10.30 20.49
N SER A 38 -7.64 9.94 21.78
CA SER A 38 -6.43 9.65 22.53
C SER A 38 -5.76 8.31 22.17
N ALA A 39 -6.53 7.39 21.56
CA ALA A 39 -6.04 6.10 21.09
C ALA A 39 -5.51 6.14 19.65
N ARG A 40 -5.68 7.27 18.93
CA ARG A 40 -5.18 7.39 17.55
C ARG A 40 -3.66 7.56 17.54
N ILE A 41 -2.99 6.64 16.86
CA ILE A 41 -1.55 6.70 16.60
C ILE A 41 -1.31 7.65 15.43
N ARG A 42 -0.28 8.50 15.52
CA ARG A 42 0.14 9.38 14.43
C ARG A 42 0.85 8.57 13.35
N GLU A 43 0.68 8.97 12.10
CA GLU A 43 1.37 8.33 10.98
C GLU A 43 2.83 8.75 10.94
N LYS A 44 3.70 7.77 10.67
CA LYS A 44 5.13 8.00 10.44
C LYS A 44 5.30 8.38 8.97
N LEU A 45 5.38 9.68 8.72
CA LEU A 45 5.72 10.20 7.40
C LEU A 45 7.22 10.04 7.21
N ASP A 46 7.64 8.93 6.60
CA ASP A 46 9.03 8.69 6.27
C ASP A 46 9.40 9.62 5.09
N ALA A 47 9.96 10.79 5.39
CA ALA A 47 10.35 11.79 4.38
C ALA A 47 11.38 11.26 3.35
N ARG A 48 12.11 10.19 3.70
CA ARG A 48 13.12 9.55 2.85
C ARG A 48 12.56 8.81 1.64
N GLU A 49 11.30 8.37 1.67
CA GLU A 49 10.73 7.59 0.56
C GLU A 49 10.52 8.45 -0.69
N LYS A 50 10.35 9.78 -0.51
CA LYS A 50 10.25 10.75 -1.61
C LYS A 50 11.57 10.96 -2.35
N GLU A 51 12.71 10.75 -1.70
CA GLU A 51 14.04 10.97 -2.29
C GLU A 51 14.41 9.81 -3.24
N ILE A 52 14.07 8.57 -2.89
CA ILE A 52 14.46 7.37 -3.65
C ILE A 52 13.71 7.27 -5.00
N ILE A 53 12.49 7.79 -5.10
CA ILE A 53 11.71 7.78 -6.35
C ILE A 53 12.17 8.87 -7.33
N GLN A 54 12.80 9.95 -6.84
CA GLN A 54 13.29 11.06 -7.68
C GLN A 54 14.53 10.70 -8.49
N ASP A 55 15.28 9.69 -8.06
CA ASP A 55 16.54 9.25 -8.69
C ASP A 55 16.38 8.08 -9.66
N ILE A 56 15.14 7.64 -9.94
CA ILE A 56 14.88 6.69 -11.03
C ILE A 56 14.67 7.52 -12.31
N PRO A 57 15.66 7.63 -13.22
CA PRO A 57 15.39 8.20 -14.53
C PRO A 57 14.33 7.33 -15.21
N GLN A 58 13.22 7.95 -15.62
CA GLN A 58 12.23 7.30 -16.49
C GLN A 58 12.93 6.90 -17.78
N ALA A 59 13.43 5.66 -17.85
CA ALA A 59 13.77 5.03 -19.10
C ALA A 59 12.46 4.83 -19.86
N GLU A 60 12.39 5.55 -20.98
CA GLU A 60 11.31 5.62 -21.95
C GLU A 60 10.64 4.27 -22.18
N THR A 61 9.33 4.18 -21.94
CA THR A 61 8.52 3.18 -22.63
C THR A 61 8.28 3.71 -24.04
N PRO A 62 8.86 3.14 -25.12
CA PRO A 62 8.47 3.49 -26.46
C PRO A 62 6.98 3.18 -26.62
N LYS A 63 6.23 4.24 -26.93
CA LYS A 63 4.83 4.25 -27.30
C LYS A 63 4.59 3.13 -28.32
N ALA A 64 3.95 2.05 -27.87
CA ALA A 64 3.56 0.94 -28.71
C ALA A 64 2.75 1.47 -29.90
N VAL A 65 3.19 1.06 -31.07
CA VAL A 65 2.60 1.28 -32.39
C VAL A 65 1.12 0.95 -32.36
N ALA A 66 0.29 1.94 -32.68
CA ALA A 66 -1.08 1.72 -33.11
C ALA A 66 -1.06 1.20 -34.56
N PRO A 67 -1.70 0.07 -34.88
CA PRO A 67 -2.13 -0.16 -36.25
C PRO A 67 -3.46 0.58 -36.48
N GLU A 68 -3.34 1.68 -37.21
CA GLU A 68 -4.42 2.33 -37.95
C GLU A 68 -4.73 1.55 -39.24
N ALA A 69 -5.99 1.63 -39.68
CA ALA A 69 -6.62 1.15 -40.94
C ALA A 69 -7.07 -0.33 -40.94
N ALA A 70 -8.36 -0.69 -40.80
CA ALA A 70 -9.55 -0.46 -41.66
C ALA A 70 -9.51 -1.23 -42.99
N PRO A 71 -10.64 -1.51 -43.69
CA PRO A 71 -12.04 -1.74 -43.32
C PRO A 71 -12.60 -3.03 -44.00
N ASP A 72 -13.92 -3.19 -44.06
CA ASP A 72 -14.72 -3.80 -45.15
C ASP A 72 -15.59 -5.05 -44.90
N LYS A 73 -16.86 -4.85 -45.28
CA LYS A 73 -17.93 -5.77 -45.73
C LYS A 73 -18.71 -6.51 -44.64
N ALA A 74 -19.99 -6.17 -44.41
CA ALA A 74 -21.14 -6.42 -45.28
C ALA A 74 -21.29 -7.90 -45.64
N ALA A 75 -22.09 -8.64 -44.86
CA ALA A 75 -23.05 -9.64 -45.30
C ALA A 75 -23.53 -10.49 -44.11
N GLU A 76 -24.85 -10.68 -44.08
CA GLU A 76 -25.65 -11.69 -43.36
C GLU A 76 -25.90 -11.55 -41.85
#